data_AF-A0A846J281-F1
#
_entry.id   AF-A0A846J281-F1
#
_cell.length_a   1.000
_cell.length_b   1.000
_cell.length_c   1.000
_cell.angle_alpha   90.00
_cell.angle_beta   90.00
_cell.angle_gamma   90.00
#
_symmetry.space_group_name_H-M   'P 1'
#
loop_
_entity.id
_entity.type
_entity.pdbx_description
1 polymer ?
#
loop_
_entity_poly.entity_id
_entity_poly.type
_entity_poly.pdbx_seq_one_letter_code
_entity_poly.pdbx_strand_id
1 'polypeptide(L)'
;MSIYGLIIMAIVMIPNVIFAIKEKNFESKYHNKVVEIIEQIGRFGSMGLMIFNIPLLEFGYWLNNGKIVYMVLTGALAVLYCFVWLLYFRKSTMGKAMLLAIIPTIIFLSSGIIQGKVLLIITAILFGIGHIIITYNNNR
;
A
#
# COMPACT_ATOMS: atom_id res chain seq x y z
N MET A 1 -1.26 -2.05 19.00
CA MET A 1 -0.29 -2.32 17.93
C MET A 1 -0.54 -3.72 17.38
N SER A 2 -0.59 -3.88 16.06
CA SER A 2 -0.82 -5.18 15.41
C SER A 2 0.51 -5.77 14.93
N ILE A 3 0.97 -6.85 15.57
CA ILE A 3 2.20 -7.57 15.17
C ILE A 3 2.10 -8.02 13.70
N TYR A 4 0.92 -8.50 13.30
CA TYR A 4 0.69 -8.96 11.94
C TYR A 4 0.75 -7.81 10.92
N GLY A 5 0.14 -6.67 11.25
CA GLY A 5 0.21 -5.46 10.42
C GLY A 5 1.66 -5.00 10.21
N LEU A 6 2.49 -5.09 11.25
CA LEU A 6 3.91 -4.77 11.17
C LEU A 6 4.68 -5.74 10.24
N ILE A 7 4.41 -7.05 10.32
CA ILE A 7 5.04 -8.05 9.44
C ILE A 7 4.71 -7.77 7.98
N ILE A 8 3.42 -7.58 7.64
CA ILE A 8 3.01 -7.26 6.27
C ILE A 8 3.64 -5.95 5.79
N MET A 9 3.69 -4.94 6.66
CA MET A 9 4.31 -3.67 6.32
C MET A 9 5.80 -3.82 6.02
N ALA A 10 6.53 -4.60 6.80
CA ALA A 10 7.93 -4.90 6.55
C ALA A 10 8.13 -5.59 5.19
N ILE A 11 7.31 -6.60 4.88
CA ILE A 11 7.35 -7.31 3.59
C ILE A 11 7.11 -6.37 2.40
N VAL A 12 6.11 -5.48 2.50
CA VAL A 12 5.80 -4.51 1.43
C VAL A 12 6.88 -3.43 1.32
N MET A 13 7.50 -3.02 2.43
CA MET A 13 8.53 -1.98 2.44
C MET A 13 9.86 -2.43 1.85
N ILE A 14 10.31 -3.66 2.10
CA ILE A 14 11.64 -4.13 1.70
C ILE A 14 11.90 -3.93 0.20
N PRO A 15 11.03 -4.40 -0.73
CA PRO A 15 11.23 -4.19 -2.16
C PRO A 15 11.17 -2.71 -2.57
N ASN A 16 10.28 -1.93 -1.94
CA ASN A 16 10.17 -0.49 -2.19
C ASN A 16 11.47 0.26 -1.86
N VAL A 17 12.09 -0.05 -0.72
CA VAL A 17 13.36 0.56 -0.30
C VAL A 17 14.50 0.13 -1.23
N ILE A 18 14.55 -1.15 -1.61
CA ILE A 18 15.54 -1.66 -2.59
C ILE A 18 15.44 -0.88 -3.90
N PHE A 19 14.22 -0.65 -4.40
CA PHE A 19 14.00 0.14 -5.62
C PHE A 19 14.44 1.60 -5.45
N ALA A 20 14.08 2.25 -4.34
CA ALA A 20 14.49 3.64 -4.07
C ALA A 20 16.03 3.81 -4.02
N ILE A 21 16.76 2.80 -3.53
CA ILE A 21 18.23 2.81 -3.50
C ILE A 21 18.82 2.61 -4.90
N LYS A 22 18.22 1.72 -5.70
CA LYS A 22 18.72 1.36 -7.03
C LYS A 22 18.44 2.47 -8.07
N GLU A 23 17.28 3.11 -7.96
CA GLU A 23 16.79 4.14 -8.86
C GLU A 23 16.90 5.53 -8.21
N LYS A 24 18.06 5.83 -7.59
CA LYS A 24 18.36 7.10 -6.87
C LYS A 24 18.08 8.40 -7.65
N ASN A 25 17.94 8.33 -8.98
CA ASN A 25 17.63 9.45 -9.87
C ASN A 25 16.25 9.32 -10.55
N PHE A 26 15.29 8.61 -9.94
CA PHE A 26 13.93 8.54 -10.48
C PHE A 26 13.22 9.88 -10.30
N GLU A 27 13.42 10.80 -11.24
CA GLU A 27 12.65 12.02 -11.30
C GLU A 27 11.23 11.69 -11.79
N SER A 28 10.24 12.01 -10.96
CA SER A 28 8.84 11.97 -11.35
C SER A 28 8.64 12.96 -12.51
N LYS A 29 8.29 12.46 -13.70
CA LYS A 29 7.89 13.32 -14.82
C LYS A 29 6.64 14.12 -14.49
N TYR A 30 5.80 13.59 -13.61
CA TYR A 30 4.59 14.24 -13.12
C TYR A 30 4.90 15.15 -11.93
N HIS A 31 4.85 16.47 -12.16
CA HIS A 31 5.12 17.52 -11.17
C HIS A 31 3.82 18.20 -10.69
N ASN A 32 2.94 17.46 -10.02
CA ASN A 32 1.80 18.06 -9.33
C ASN A 32 1.95 17.89 -7.81
N LYS A 33 2.43 18.96 -7.16
CA LYS A 33 2.66 18.99 -5.71
C LYS A 33 1.42 18.60 -4.90
N VAL A 34 0.21 18.93 -5.36
CA VAL A 34 -1.01 18.59 -4.62
C VAL A 34 -1.22 17.08 -4.59
N VAL A 35 -1.05 16.40 -5.73
CA VAL A 35 -1.24 14.95 -5.83
C VAL A 35 -0.13 14.21 -5.09
N GLU A 36 1.11 14.70 -5.14
CA GLU A 36 2.23 14.16 -4.35
C GLU A 36 1.98 14.28 -2.85
N ILE A 37 1.50 15.44 -2.37
CA ILE A 37 1.16 15.62 -0.96
C ILE A 37 0.02 14.67 -0.54
N ILE A 38 -1.02 14.54 -1.37
CA ILE A 38 -2.12 13.59 -1.11
C ILE A 38 -1.60 12.16 -1.03
N GLU A 39 -0.72 11.77 -1.95
CA GLU A 39 -0.10 10.44 -1.97
C GLU A 39 0.74 10.21 -0.72
N GLN A 40 1.56 11.17 -0.30
CA GLN A 40 2.41 11.05 0.88
C GLN A 40 1.59 10.96 2.17
N ILE A 41 0.58 11.83 2.32
CA ILE A 41 -0.34 11.78 3.47
C ILE A 41 -1.05 10.43 3.51
N GLY A 42 -1.55 9.96 2.37
CA GLY A 42 -2.18 8.65 2.26
C GLY A 42 -1.22 7.51 2.59
N ARG A 43 0.01 7.54 2.07
CA ARG A 43 1.04 6.52 2.24
C ARG A 43 1.43 6.40 3.70
N PHE A 44 1.92 7.48 4.31
CA PHE A 44 2.36 7.47 5.70
C PHE A 44 1.19 7.23 6.65
N GLY A 45 0.02 7.78 6.35
CA GLY A 45 -1.21 7.51 7.09
C GLY A 45 -1.57 6.01 7.08
N SER A 46 -1.60 5.39 5.89
CA SER A 46 -1.94 3.97 5.74
C SER A 46 -0.91 3.06 6.41
N MET A 47 0.38 3.34 6.23
CA MET A 47 1.47 2.59 6.86
C MET A 47 1.39 2.67 8.39
N GLY A 48 1.17 3.87 8.94
CA GLY A 48 1.05 4.09 10.37
C GLY A 48 -0.17 3.41 10.97
N LEU A 49 -1.35 3.58 10.36
CA LEU A 49 -2.63 3.03 10.84
C LEU A 49 -2.75 1.51 10.67
N MET A 50 -1.93 0.92 9.80
CA MET A 50 -1.81 -0.53 9.71
C MET A 50 -1.08 -1.14 10.92
N ILE A 51 -0.08 -0.43 11.46
CA ILE A 51 0.74 -0.88 12.60
C ILE A 51 0.09 -0.47 13.93
N PHE A 52 -0.27 0.80 14.05
CA PHE A 52 -0.87 1.37 15.24
C PHE A 52 -2.40 1.28 15.14
N ASN A 53 -3.00 0.71 16.18
CA ASN A 53 -4.45 0.73 16.32
C ASN A 53 -4.78 2.03 17.05
N ILE A 54 -5.54 2.91 16.41
CA ILE A 54 -6.00 4.16 17.01
C ILE A 54 -7.47 3.94 17.34
N PRO A 55 -7.86 3.81 18.62
CA PRO A 55 -9.22 3.43 19.01
C PRO A 55 -10.30 4.44 18.60
N LEU A 56 -9.93 5.61 18.07
CA LEU A 56 -10.83 6.72 17.82
C LEU A 56 -11.89 6.46 16.73
N LEU A 57 -11.73 5.45 15.86
CA LEU A 57 -12.72 5.06 14.83
C LEU A 57 -12.57 3.56 14.44
N GLU A 58 -12.38 2.68 15.44
CA GLU A 58 -12.27 1.24 15.23
C GLU A 58 -13.54 0.52 15.66
N PHE A 59 -14.25 -0.10 14.71
CA PHE A 59 -15.45 -0.90 14.96
C PHE A 59 -15.14 -2.39 15.17
N GLY A 60 -13.88 -2.79 14.98
CA GLY A 60 -13.45 -4.18 15.11
C GLY A 60 -13.78 -5.03 13.88
N TYR A 61 -13.63 -6.34 14.03
CA TYR A 61 -13.86 -7.29 12.94
C TYR A 61 -15.36 -7.51 12.72
N TRP A 62 -15.80 -7.31 11.47
CA TRP A 62 -17.20 -7.53 11.08
C TRP A 62 -17.59 -9.01 11.00
N LEU A 63 -16.62 -9.89 10.75
CA LEU A 63 -16.82 -11.33 10.59
C LEU A 63 -16.35 -12.08 11.84
N ASN A 64 -17.04 -13.16 12.23
CA ASN A 64 -16.60 -14.06 13.31
C ASN A 64 -15.17 -14.58 13.09
N ASN A 65 -14.76 -14.80 11.82
CA ASN A 65 -13.41 -15.21 11.43
C ASN A 65 -12.59 -14.07 10.79
N GLY A 66 -12.94 -12.80 11.03
CA GLY A 66 -12.37 -11.65 10.36
C GLY A 66 -10.85 -11.55 10.48
N LYS A 67 -10.28 -11.99 11.61
CA LYS A 67 -8.82 -12.05 11.81
C LYS A 67 -8.14 -13.03 10.85
N ILE A 68 -8.72 -14.20 10.63
CA ILE A 68 -8.16 -15.20 9.69
C ILE A 68 -8.28 -14.70 8.25
N VAL A 69 -9.44 -14.15 7.88
CA VAL A 69 -9.68 -13.58 6.54
C VAL A 69 -8.68 -12.46 6.26
N TYR A 70 -8.48 -11.56 7.22
CA TYR A 70 -7.47 -10.51 7.13
C TYR A 70 -6.07 -11.08 6.89
N MET A 71 -5.65 -12.10 7.66
CA MET A 71 -4.33 -12.70 7.52
C MET A 71 -4.16 -13.35 6.13
N VAL A 72 -5.08 -14.23 5.73
CA VAL A 72 -4.97 -14.94 4.45
C VAL A 72 -4.97 -13.98 3.27
N LEU A 73 -5.89 -13.00 3.25
CA LEU A 73 -6.01 -12.06 2.15
C LEU A 73 -4.77 -11.18 2.02
N THR A 74 -4.34 -10.54 3.11
CA THR A 74 -3.18 -9.64 3.06
C THR A 74 -1.88 -10.39 2.86
N GLY A 75 -1.76 -11.61 3.40
CA GLY A 75 -0.61 -12.49 3.16
C GLY A 75 -0.51 -12.89 1.69
N ALA A 76 -1.61 -13.34 1.08
CA ALA A 76 -1.66 -13.69 -0.34
C ALA A 76 -1.32 -12.50 -1.24
N LEU A 77 -1.88 -11.32 -0.94
CA LEU A 77 -1.57 -10.09 -1.67
C LEU A 77 -0.12 -9.65 -1.49
N ALA A 78 0.48 -9.81 -0.30
CA ALA A 78 1.88 -9.48 -0.06
C ALA A 78 2.82 -10.42 -0.85
N VAL A 79 2.52 -11.72 -0.92
CA VAL A 79 3.27 -12.66 -1.76
C VAL A 79 3.16 -12.27 -3.23
N LEU A 80 1.96 -11.95 -3.71
CA LEU A 80 1.74 -11.47 -5.07
C LEU A 80 2.53 -10.18 -5.34
N TYR A 81 2.54 -9.24 -4.39
CA TYR A 81 3.30 -8.00 -4.47
C TYR A 81 4.80 -8.25 -4.65
N CYS A 82 5.38 -9.12 -3.82
CA CYS A 82 6.79 -9.50 -3.93
C CYS A 82 7.07 -10.17 -5.28
N PHE A 83 6.18 -11.02 -5.77
CA PHE A 83 6.31 -11.65 -7.07
C PHE A 83 6.29 -10.63 -8.22
N VAL A 84 5.39 -9.65 -8.19
CA VAL A 84 5.34 -8.56 -9.18
C VAL A 84 6.64 -7.74 -9.13
N TRP A 85 7.20 -7.48 -7.94
CA TRP A 85 8.50 -6.83 -7.80
C TRP A 85 9.63 -7.59 -8.50
N LEU A 86 9.71 -8.91 -8.32
CA LEU A 86 10.70 -9.74 -9.00
C LEU A 86 10.57 -9.65 -10.53
N LEU A 87 9.33 -9.63 -11.05
CA LEU A 87 9.08 -9.45 -12.48
C LEU A 87 9.42 -8.03 -12.96
N TYR A 88 9.20 -7.02 -12.13
CA TYR A 88 9.50 -5.63 -12.42
C TYR A 88 11.01 -5.39 -12.52
N PHE A 89 11.79 -5.94 -11.59
CA PHE A 89 13.25 -5.84 -11.62
C PHE A 89 13.90 -6.51 -12.84
N ARG A 90 13.24 -7.52 -13.43
CA ARG A 90 13.70 -8.13 -14.71
C ARG A 90 13.40 -7.24 -15.92
N LYS A 91 12.23 -6.62 -15.95
CA LYS A 91 11.81 -5.73 -17.03
C LYS A 91 10.73 -4.79 -16.51
N SER A 92 11.06 -3.51 -16.39
CA SER A 92 10.11 -2.46 -16.04
C SER A 92 9.13 -2.26 -17.20
N THR A 93 7.85 -2.52 -16.93
CA THR A 93 6.76 -2.22 -17.85
C THR A 93 5.68 -1.47 -17.10
N MET A 94 4.95 -0.60 -17.81
CA MET A 94 3.85 0.19 -17.23
C MET A 94 2.84 -0.70 -16.49
N GLY A 95 2.44 -1.83 -17.07
CA GLY A 95 1.49 -2.76 -16.44
C GLY A 95 1.99 -3.29 -15.08
N LYS A 96 3.28 -3.61 -14.98
CA LYS A 96 3.88 -4.07 -13.70
C LYS A 96 3.99 -2.92 -12.71
N ALA A 97 4.37 -1.71 -13.14
CA ALA A 97 4.39 -0.52 -12.29
C ALA A 97 2.99 -0.23 -11.71
N MET A 98 1.96 -0.32 -12.54
CA MET A 98 0.56 -0.15 -12.11
C MET A 98 0.14 -1.23 -11.11
N LEU A 99 0.52 -2.49 -11.32
CA LEU A 99 0.26 -3.56 -10.34
C LEU A 99 0.96 -3.28 -9.00
N LEU A 100 2.19 -2.76 -9.02
CA LEU A 100 2.92 -2.34 -7.82
C LEU A 100 2.26 -1.16 -7.10
N ALA A 101 1.48 -0.32 -7.80
CA ALA A 101 0.70 0.73 -7.18
C ALA A 101 -0.64 0.21 -6.61
N ILE A 102 -1.34 -0.64 -7.37
CA ILE A 102 -2.69 -1.14 -7.03
C ILE A 102 -2.66 -2.13 -5.87
N ILE A 103 -1.70 -3.07 -5.85
CA ILE A 103 -1.68 -4.13 -4.83
C ILE A 103 -1.56 -3.57 -3.40
N PRO A 104 -0.63 -2.63 -3.09
CA PRO A 104 -0.56 -2.00 -1.78
C PRO A 104 -1.85 -1.24 -1.42
N THR A 105 -2.49 -0.58 -2.38
CA THR A 105 -3.80 0.06 -2.15
C THR A 105 -4.85 -0.95 -1.73
N ILE A 106 -4.95 -2.10 -2.40
CA ILE A 106 -5.88 -3.17 -2.02
C ILE A 106 -5.54 -3.73 -0.64
N ILE A 107 -4.26 -3.92 -0.32
CA ILE A 107 -3.81 -4.37 1.01
C ILE A 107 -4.31 -3.40 2.09
N PHE A 108 -4.06 -2.10 1.94
CA PHE A 108 -4.49 -1.12 2.96
C PHE A 108 -6.01 -0.99 3.05
N LEU A 109 -6.70 -0.93 1.91
CA LEU A 109 -8.16 -0.77 1.86
C LEU A 109 -8.88 -1.98 2.47
N SER A 110 -8.49 -3.21 2.08
CA SER A 110 -9.08 -4.43 2.65
C SER A 110 -8.75 -4.59 4.13
N SER A 111 -7.53 -4.21 4.55
CA SER A 111 -7.17 -4.18 5.97
C SER A 111 -8.09 -3.25 6.77
N GLY A 112 -8.37 -2.07 6.23
CA GLY A 112 -9.28 -1.09 6.83
C GLY A 112 -10.71 -1.59 6.94
N ILE A 113 -11.24 -2.17 5.85
CA ILE A 113 -12.61 -2.71 5.81
C ILE A 113 -12.78 -3.87 6.78
N ILE A 114 -11.89 -4.87 6.73
CA ILE A 114 -12.03 -6.09 7.53
C ILE A 114 -11.90 -5.80 9.03
N GLN A 115 -11.02 -4.87 9.42
CA GLN A 115 -10.80 -4.47 10.82
C GLN A 115 -11.74 -3.35 11.29
N GLY A 116 -12.60 -2.82 10.40
CA GLY A 116 -13.49 -1.71 10.73
C GLY A 116 -12.74 -0.41 11.08
N LYS A 117 -11.57 -0.17 10.49
CA LYS A 117 -10.72 1.00 10.74
C LYS A 117 -11.01 2.11 9.72
N VAL A 118 -11.88 3.05 10.06
CA VAL A 118 -12.33 4.09 9.11
C VAL A 118 -11.18 4.99 8.66
N LEU A 119 -10.28 5.38 9.57
CA LEU A 119 -9.12 6.21 9.22
C LEU A 119 -8.19 5.50 8.20
N LEU A 120 -8.02 4.19 8.33
CA LEU A 120 -7.20 3.41 7.40
C LEU A 120 -7.88 3.35 6.02
N ILE A 121 -9.20 3.27 5.96
CA ILE A 121 -9.95 3.32 4.69
C ILE A 121 -9.73 4.67 4.00
N ILE A 122 -9.90 5.79 4.72
CA ILE A 122 -9.74 7.13 4.15
C ILE A 122 -8.31 7.32 3.62
N THR A 123 -7.30 7.00 4.43
CA THR A 123 -5.89 7.14 4.02
C THR A 123 -5.52 6.20 2.88
N ALA A 124 -6.08 4.98 2.83
CA ALA A 124 -5.89 4.03 1.73
C ALA A 124 -6.48 4.53 0.41
N ILE A 125 -7.63 5.21 0.45
CA ILE A 125 -8.26 5.83 -0.74
C ILE A 125 -7.39 6.98 -1.25
N LEU A 126 -6.96 7.87 -0.36
CA LEU A 126 -6.06 8.99 -0.72
C LEU A 126 -4.75 8.48 -1.33
N PHE A 127 -4.16 7.46 -0.69
CA PHE A 127 -2.97 6.77 -1.21
C PHE A 127 -3.23 6.17 -2.59
N GLY A 128 -4.33 5.43 -2.76
CA GLY A 128 -4.68 4.78 -4.02
C GLY A 128 -4.82 5.76 -5.18
N ILE A 129 -5.59 6.84 -4.97
CA ILE A 129 -5.79 7.87 -5.99
C ILE A 129 -4.45 8.51 -6.36
N GLY A 130 -3.69 8.99 -5.37
CA GLY A 130 -2.41 9.66 -5.61
C GLY A 130 -1.39 8.73 -6.27
N HIS A 131 -1.22 7.54 -5.73
CA HIS A 131 -0.20 6.60 -6.17
C HIS A 131 -0.47 6.05 -7.58
N ILE A 132 -1.72 5.78 -7.92
CA ILE A 132 -2.12 5.34 -9.27
C ILE A 132 -1.93 6.47 -10.28
N ILE A 133 -2.35 7.70 -9.97
CA ILE A 133 -2.21 8.85 -10.87
C ILE A 133 -0.74 9.14 -11.15
N ILE A 134 0.10 9.18 -10.11
CA ILE A 134 1.55 9.44 -10.28
C ILE A 134 2.19 8.32 -11.10
N THR A 135 1.89 7.05 -10.79
CA THR A 135 2.48 5.90 -11.49
C THR A 135 2.08 5.88 -12.96
N TYR A 136 0.81 6.15 -13.28
CA TYR A 136 0.32 6.21 -14.65
C TYR A 136 1.03 7.31 -15.45
N ASN A 137 1.10 8.52 -14.91
CA ASN A 137 1.70 9.66 -15.61
C ASN A 137 3.22 9.53 -15.78
N ASN A 138 3.92 8.86 -14.86
CA ASN A 138 5.36 8.63 -14.97
C ASN A 138 5.74 7.55 -15.99
N ASN A 139 4.82 6.64 -16.31
CA ASN A 139 5.06 5.51 -17.21
C ASN A 139 4.35 5.63 -18.58
N ARG A 140 3.61 6.73 -18.80
CA ARG A 140 3.09 7.13 -20.10
C ARG A 140 4.17 7.82 -20.93
#